data_AF-A0AA91GRC8-F1
#
_entry.id   AF-A0AA91GRC8-F1
#
_cell.length_a   1.000
_cell.length_b   1.000
_cell.length_c   1.000
_cell.angle_alpha   90.00
_cell.angle_beta   90.00
_cell.angle_gamma   90.00
#
_symmetry.space_group_name_H-M   'P 1'
#
loop_
_entity.id
_entity.type
_entity.pdbx_description
1 polymer ?
#
loop_
_entity_poly.entity_id
_entity_poly.type
_entity_poly.pdbx_seq_one_letter_code
_entity_poly.pdbx_strand_id
1 'polypeptide(L)'
;MTLMQLQKTRRYRGVILTTQGWGKFQAAKTQAEFNENAGDRFTLEELSERMGLSLNTIAKVLGRTEPVDKQSLQWAFRAFGLELSKND
;
A
#
# COMPACT_ATOMS: atom_id res chain seq x y z
N MET A 1 17.39 -26.83 -35.50
CA MET A 1 18.05 -25.81 -34.66
C MET A 1 16.95 -24.99 -33.98
N THR A 2 16.74 -25.23 -32.69
CA THR A 2 15.58 -24.77 -31.93
C THR A 2 15.72 -23.30 -31.55
N LEU A 3 14.74 -22.48 -31.91
CA LEU A 3 14.58 -21.09 -31.46
C LEU A 3 14.33 -21.10 -29.94
N MET A 4 15.34 -20.71 -29.16
CA MET A 4 15.13 -20.37 -27.75
C MET A 4 14.36 -19.05 -27.66
N GLN A 5 13.04 -19.11 -27.50
CA GLN A 5 12.29 -17.98 -26.98
C GLN A 5 12.81 -17.68 -25.57
N LEU A 6 13.46 -16.53 -25.40
CA LEU A 6 13.63 -15.94 -24.08
C LEU A 6 12.25 -15.66 -23.50
N GLN A 7 11.70 -16.62 -22.75
CA GLN A 7 10.63 -16.35 -21.81
C GLN A 7 11.17 -15.32 -20.83
N LYS A 8 10.84 -14.04 -21.05
CA LYS A 8 11.06 -12.97 -20.07
C LYS A 8 10.39 -13.45 -18.78
N THR A 9 11.19 -13.92 -17.83
CA THR A 9 10.74 -14.23 -16.48
C THR A 9 10.12 -12.97 -15.92
N ARG A 10 8.77 -12.88 -15.92
CA ARG A 10 8.04 -11.79 -15.29
C ARG A 10 8.44 -11.81 -13.82
N ARG A 11 9.33 -10.90 -13.43
CA ARG A 11 9.65 -10.70 -12.02
C ARG A 11 8.36 -10.23 -11.37
N TYR A 12 7.71 -11.10 -10.59
CA TYR A 12 6.57 -10.75 -9.75
C TYR A 12 7.11 -9.89 -8.59
N ARG A 13 7.55 -8.67 -8.91
CA ARG A 13 8.16 -7.75 -7.96
C ARG A 13 7.07 -6.90 -7.35
N GLY A 14 6.63 -7.33 -6.19
CA GLY A 14 5.75 -6.57 -5.33
C GLY A 14 4.88 -7.51 -4.50
N VAL A 15 4.28 -6.94 -3.48
CA VAL A 15 3.41 -7.58 -2.51
C VAL A 15 2.08 -6.84 -2.49
N ILE A 16 1.03 -7.57 -2.20
CA ILE A 16 -0.32 -7.04 -1.98
C ILE A 16 -0.69 -7.41 -0.56
N LEU A 17 -1.35 -6.51 0.16
CA LEU A 17 -1.89 -6.83 1.47
C LEU A 17 -2.87 -8.00 1.38
N THR A 18 -2.74 -8.91 2.31
CA THR A 18 -3.78 -9.87 2.64
C THR A 18 -5.06 -9.12 3.01
N THR A 19 -6.19 -9.83 3.04
CA THR A 19 -7.46 -9.23 3.46
C THR A 19 -7.39 -8.72 4.91
N GLN A 20 -6.61 -9.41 5.76
CA GLN A 20 -6.38 -9.01 7.15
C GLN A 20 -5.56 -7.72 7.23
N GLY A 21 -4.39 -7.66 6.59
CA GLY A 21 -3.53 -6.48 6.60
C GLY A 21 -4.22 -5.26 5.97
N TRP A 22 -5.04 -5.49 4.94
CA TRP A 22 -5.86 -4.46 4.34
C TRP A 22 -6.90 -3.90 5.32
N GLY A 23 -7.64 -4.76 6.01
CA GLY A 23 -8.60 -4.34 7.03
C GLY A 23 -7.94 -3.56 8.18
N LYS A 24 -6.78 -4.03 8.65
CA LYS A 24 -5.97 -3.34 9.68
C LYS A 24 -5.56 -1.94 9.22
N PHE A 25 -5.07 -1.81 7.99
CA PHE A 25 -4.68 -0.53 7.41
C PHE A 25 -5.88 0.42 7.27
N GLN A 26 -7.01 -0.06 6.74
CA GLN A 26 -8.22 0.75 6.60
C GLN A 26 -8.75 1.24 7.95
N ALA A 27 -8.78 0.38 8.96
CA ALA A 27 -9.23 0.74 10.31
C ALA A 27 -8.36 1.85 10.91
N ALA A 28 -7.04 1.73 10.82
CA ALA A 28 -6.13 2.76 11.33
C ALA A 28 -6.25 4.07 10.55
N LYS A 29 -6.37 4.02 9.21
CA LYS A 29 -6.63 5.21 8.39
C LYS A 29 -7.93 5.91 8.81
N THR A 30 -9.02 5.17 8.95
CA THR A 30 -10.31 5.73 9.35
C THR A 30 -10.29 6.30 10.76
N GLN A 31 -9.59 5.65 11.69
CA GLN A 31 -9.39 6.22 13.02
C GLN A 31 -8.63 7.54 12.97
N ALA A 32 -7.59 7.65 12.13
CA ALA A 32 -6.86 8.89 11.92
C ALA A 32 -7.73 9.97 11.25
N GLU A 33 -8.59 9.62 10.29
CA GLU A 33 -9.57 10.55 9.68
C GLU A 33 -10.49 11.16 10.75
N PHE A 34 -11.02 10.34 11.66
CA PHE A 34 -11.83 10.82 12.78
C PHE A 34 -11.06 11.69 13.77
N ASN A 35 -9.84 11.30 14.13
CA ASN A 35 -9.08 11.96 15.19
C ASN A 35 -8.38 13.25 14.73
N GLU A 36 -7.89 13.24 13.50
CA GLU A 36 -6.94 14.25 13.00
C GLU A 36 -7.54 15.10 11.90
N ASN A 37 -8.58 14.61 11.20
CA ASN A 37 -9.15 15.27 10.03
C ASN A 37 -10.64 15.62 10.22
N ALA A 38 -11.07 15.87 11.46
CA ALA A 38 -12.45 16.22 11.81
C ALA A 38 -13.52 15.21 11.32
N GLY A 39 -13.13 13.95 11.04
CA GLY A 39 -14.02 12.94 10.46
C GLY A 39 -14.06 12.92 8.94
N ASP A 40 -13.41 13.87 8.27
CA ASP A 40 -13.31 13.90 6.82
C ASP A 40 -12.28 12.89 6.31
N ARG A 41 -12.55 12.35 5.12
CA ARG A 41 -11.60 11.45 4.46
C ARG A 41 -10.36 12.21 4.04
N PHE A 42 -9.20 11.58 4.17
CA PHE A 42 -7.99 12.14 3.57
C PHE A 42 -8.10 12.11 2.03
N THR A 43 -7.68 13.20 1.41
CA THR A 43 -7.39 13.31 -0.02
C THR A 43 -6.18 12.45 -0.40
N LEU A 44 -5.98 12.20 -1.69
CA LEU A 44 -4.79 11.46 -2.13
C LEU A 44 -3.50 12.24 -1.83
N GLU A 45 -3.55 13.57 -1.91
CA GLU A 45 -2.46 14.49 -1.64
C GLU A 45 -2.05 14.45 -0.17
N GLU A 46 -3.00 14.51 0.77
CA GLU A 46 -2.73 14.38 2.21
C GLU A 46 -2.15 13.01 2.55
N LEU A 47 -2.66 11.95 1.92
CA LEU A 47 -2.12 10.59 2.08
C LEU A 47 -0.70 10.48 1.51
N SER A 48 -0.44 11.11 0.36
CA SER A 48 0.88 11.17 -0.27
C SER A 48 1.88 11.87 0.64
N GLU A 49 1.52 13.01 1.20
CA GLU A 49 2.35 13.76 2.15
C GLU A 49 2.61 12.95 3.42
N ARG A 50 1.56 12.41 4.04
CA ARG A 50 1.65 11.65 5.29
C ARG A 50 2.48 10.37 5.16
N MET A 51 2.32 9.63 4.06
CA MET A 51 3.04 8.38 3.85
C MET A 51 4.41 8.56 3.20
N GLY A 52 4.72 9.73 2.64
CA GLY A 52 5.94 9.96 1.87
C GLY A 52 6.02 9.11 0.60
N LEU A 53 4.88 8.80 -0.02
CA LEU A 53 4.78 7.95 -1.21
C LEU A 53 4.17 8.76 -2.36
N SER A 54 4.48 8.38 -3.61
CA SER A 54 3.85 9.01 -4.77
C SER A 54 2.34 8.75 -4.82
N LEU A 55 1.56 9.69 -5.38
CA LEU A 55 0.11 9.52 -5.61
C LEU A 55 -0.23 8.20 -6.31
N ASN A 56 0.59 7.78 -7.28
CA ASN A 56 0.43 6.50 -7.97
C ASN A 56 0.58 5.30 -7.02
N THR A 57 1.58 5.32 -6.13
CA THR A 57 1.76 4.27 -5.12
C THR A 57 0.60 4.26 -4.12
N ILE A 58 0.14 5.43 -3.68
CA ILE A 58 -1.02 5.56 -2.79
C ILE A 58 -2.27 4.95 -3.43
N ALA A 59 -2.57 5.29 -4.68
CA ALA A 59 -3.71 4.74 -5.39
C ALA A 59 -3.67 3.20 -5.46
N LYS A 60 -2.47 2.62 -5.66
CA LYS A 60 -2.29 1.15 -5.66
C LYS A 60 -2.49 0.52 -4.28
N VAL A 61 -1.93 1.12 -3.23
CA VAL A 61 -2.12 0.66 -1.85
C VAL A 61 -3.60 0.73 -1.48
N LEU A 62 -4.26 1.86 -1.77
CA LEU A 62 -5.68 2.06 -1.44
C LEU A 62 -6.62 1.17 -2.26
N GLY A 63 -6.28 0.92 -3.53
CA GLY A 63 -7.08 0.08 -4.40
C GLY A 63 -6.89 -1.41 -4.12
N ARG A 64 -5.75 -1.82 -3.56
CA ARG A 64 -5.34 -3.24 -3.43
C ARG A 64 -5.41 -4.00 -4.77
N THR A 65 -5.38 -3.30 -5.90
CA THR A 65 -5.55 -3.87 -7.24
C THR A 65 -4.22 -4.25 -7.88
N GLU A 66 -3.14 -3.58 -7.48
CA GLU A 66 -1.82 -3.76 -8.03
C GLU A 66 -0.78 -3.99 -6.92
N PRO A 67 0.24 -4.83 -7.16
CA PRO A 67 1.33 -5.01 -6.22
C PRO A 67 2.19 -3.74 -6.10
N VAL A 68 2.67 -3.49 -4.89
CA VAL A 68 3.66 -2.45 -4.57
C VAL A 68 4.88 -3.09 -3.93
N ASP A 69 6.01 -2.39 -3.83
CA ASP A 69 7.15 -2.94 -3.10
C ASP A 69 6.87 -2.98 -1.58
N LYS A 70 7.59 -3.86 -0.86
CA LYS A 70 7.38 -4.06 0.58
C LYS A 70 7.74 -2.82 1.41
N GLN A 71 8.64 -1.96 0.94
CA GLN A 71 9.02 -0.75 1.67
C GLN A 71 7.88 0.27 1.62
N SER A 72 7.21 0.40 0.46
CA SER A 72 6.00 1.22 0.33
C SER A 72 4.91 0.81 1.34
N LEU A 73 4.63 -0.49 1.51
CA LEU A 73 3.65 -0.94 2.53
C LEU A 73 4.11 -0.63 3.97
N GLN A 74 5.41 -0.73 4.26
CA GLN A 74 5.93 -0.37 5.58
C GLN A 74 5.75 1.12 5.88
N TRP A 75 5.99 1.98 4.89
CA TRP A 75 5.80 3.43 5.04
C TRP A 75 4.33 3.78 5.22
N ALA A 76 3.45 3.15 4.43
CA ALA A 76 2.01 3.30 4.57
C ALA A 76 1.52 2.87 5.97
N PHE A 77 1.97 1.72 6.49
CA PHE A 77 1.61 1.27 7.84
C PHE A 77 2.13 2.23 8.92
N ARG A 78 3.41 2.62 8.81
CA ARG A 78 4.05 3.50 9.79
C ARG A 78 3.37 4.87 9.88
N ALA A 79 2.86 5.39 8.77
CA ALA A 79 2.12 6.65 8.72
C ALA A 79 0.86 6.66 9.61
N PHE A 80 0.32 5.49 9.94
CA PHE A 80 -0.80 5.33 10.87
C PHE A 80 -0.41 4.63 12.17
N GLY A 81 0.87 4.65 12.54
CA GLY A 81 1.36 4.05 13.78
C GLY A 81 1.31 2.52 13.80
N LEU A 82 1.21 1.87 12.64
CA LEU A 82 1.20 0.42 12.51
C LEU A 82 2.58 -0.12 12.13
N GLU A 83 2.85 -1.37 12.51
CA GLU A 83 3.96 -2.16 11.98
C GLU A 83 3.43 -3.22 11.01
N LEU A 84 4.09 -3.37 9.86
CA LEU A 84 3.77 -4.38 8.86
C LEU A 84 4.32 -5.76 9.30
N SER A 85 3.45 -6.75 9.45
CA SER A 85 3.82 -8.10 9.85
C SER A 85 3.82 -9.09 8.67
N LYS A 86 4.19 -10.35 8.93
CA LYS A 86 4.21 -11.42 7.90
C LYS A 86 2.80 -11.86 7.48
N ASN A 87 1.79 -11.56 8.28
CA ASN A 87 0.40 -11.94 8.02
C ASN A 87 -0.40 -10.80 7.37
N ASP A 88 0.23 -9.64 7.16
CA ASP A 88 -0.39 -8.45 6.59
C ASP A 88 -0.29 -8.43 5.06
#